data_AF-A0A654C1G6-F1
#
_entry.id   AF-A0A654C1G6-F1
#
_cell.length_a   1.000
_cell.length_b   1.000
_cell.length_c   1.000
_cell.angle_alpha   90.00
_cell.angle_beta   90.00
_cell.angle_gamma   90.00
#
_symmetry.space_group_name_H-M   'P 1'
#
loop_
_entity.id
_entity.type
_entity.pdbx_description
1 polymer ?
#
loop_
_entity_poly.entity_id
_entity_poly.type
_entity_poly.pdbx_seq_one_letter_code
_entity_poly.pdbx_strand_id
1 'polypeptide(L)'
;MYTNVFMGAPKALVRSIALAAVFSAVTFTGQVAAATTASTATSVAFTSSINKFTSTDFLNGVWRRTAAFSVPATSASIAAFKPGVQLKFADGQVRKISRVYKVGANLSIYVDGGLLDGNKVGAPRTVSTVAAAAAAPSAPAPSAPVTTAPAAPAAPAPSNTYTASMNSFSNSDWENGIYRKAAGFSIPDTGANKAAFKVGASVQLADGQVRKVAAVYDVGAHLSVMLSGSKLSAASVGYPKTIRVVSSNTGTTTPPAAVTPAPTPTPAPTPAPAPAPVVSDGSGINLVGVNFGSGVFDPGTVPGIYNKGYTYADESYYKRHAGLGFKLIRLGFLWERIQPKLGTELDAAELGRIKQSLDYAQKYGIKVVLDMHNYYRYYGKVINSPEVPRAQFAETWRKIAVAVSKHPALYGYGLMNEPYNTGNNLWPQTAQAAGQAIRKIDPSKWIMIAGDRYSSAFHWQKYNTSLINDPWMRDPKNNLVYEAHQYLDFDYSGTYTKRAETFAPMLGVERVKPWVEWLKANKLRGFLGEHGIPDFSPSAVVATDNLLAYLNANCIPSTYWAAGPRWGENIMALDVTSGKHRPQLAPLQKHAAAKRTCSTIGPL
;
A
#
# COMPACT_ATOMS: atom_id res chain seq x y z
N MET A 1 38.78 16.71 -18.15
CA MET A 1 39.14 16.73 -19.58
C MET A 1 38.04 16.05 -20.37
N TYR A 2 37.43 16.78 -21.30
CA TYR A 2 36.33 16.36 -22.18
C TYR A 2 36.88 15.72 -23.45
N THR A 3 36.15 14.78 -24.06
CA THR A 3 36.15 14.62 -25.53
C THR A 3 34.84 13.94 -25.99
N ASN A 4 34.10 14.69 -26.79
CA ASN A 4 32.97 14.28 -27.63
C ASN A 4 33.49 13.80 -28.99
N VAL A 5 32.77 12.91 -29.67
CA VAL A 5 32.96 12.65 -31.11
C VAL A 5 31.60 12.74 -31.83
N PHE A 6 31.64 13.40 -32.99
CA PHE A 6 30.55 13.92 -33.81
C PHE A 6 29.95 12.93 -34.82
N MET A 7 28.81 13.39 -35.36
CA MET A 7 27.94 12.91 -36.44
C MET A 7 28.60 12.66 -37.82
N GLY A 8 27.88 11.93 -38.68
CA GLY A 8 27.95 12.07 -40.14
C GLY A 8 26.91 11.23 -40.89
N ALA A 9 26.04 11.88 -41.67
CA ALA A 9 25.15 11.31 -42.70
C ALA A 9 25.24 12.16 -43.98
N PRO A 10 24.87 11.63 -45.17
CA PRO A 10 24.13 12.48 -46.12
C PRO A 10 23.05 11.79 -47.00
N LYS A 11 21.94 12.54 -47.21
CA LYS A 11 21.14 12.89 -48.43
C LYS A 11 20.81 11.79 -49.48
N ALA A 12 19.54 11.45 -49.77
CA ALA A 12 18.43 12.15 -50.47
C ALA A 12 18.37 11.95 -52.01
N LEU A 13 17.24 11.45 -52.55
CA LEU A 13 16.69 11.87 -53.85
C LEU A 13 15.19 11.52 -54.00
N VAL A 14 14.50 12.38 -54.75
CA VAL A 14 13.05 12.54 -54.98
C VAL A 14 12.62 11.91 -56.30
N ARG A 15 11.36 11.45 -56.43
CA ARG A 15 10.51 11.68 -57.63
C ARG A 15 9.04 11.30 -57.41
N SER A 16 8.18 12.23 -57.83
CA SER A 16 6.71 12.22 -57.86
C SER A 16 6.15 11.52 -59.11
N ILE A 17 4.84 11.21 -59.13
CA ILE A 17 3.84 11.53 -60.19
C ILE A 17 2.45 11.04 -59.75
N ALA A 18 1.41 11.78 -60.15
CA ALA A 18 0.01 11.75 -59.73
C ALA A 18 -0.93 11.15 -60.80
N LEU A 19 -2.19 10.87 -60.39
CA LEU A 19 -3.47 11.44 -60.93
C LEU A 19 -4.62 10.45 -61.32
N ALA A 20 -5.82 10.75 -60.76
CA ALA A 20 -7.25 10.65 -61.22
C ALA A 20 -7.85 9.33 -61.80
N ALA A 21 -8.96 8.76 -61.27
CA ALA A 21 -10.41 9.12 -61.25
C ALA A 21 -11.15 8.80 -62.60
N VAL A 22 -12.28 8.06 -62.67
CA VAL A 22 -13.69 8.54 -62.55
C VAL A 22 -14.73 7.40 -62.86
N PHE A 23 -15.80 7.31 -62.04
CA PHE A 23 -17.24 6.95 -62.20
C PHE A 23 -17.81 5.84 -63.16
N SER A 24 -18.81 5.07 -62.69
CA SER A 24 -20.27 5.27 -62.97
C SER A 24 -21.15 4.09 -62.50
N ALA A 25 -22.43 4.39 -62.24
CA ALA A 25 -23.44 3.59 -61.53
C ALA A 25 -24.45 2.86 -62.44
N VAL A 26 -25.16 1.85 -61.89
CA VAL A 26 -26.46 1.36 -62.39
C VAL A 26 -27.37 1.03 -61.19
N THR A 27 -28.61 1.49 -61.25
CA THR A 27 -29.73 1.22 -60.34
C THR A 27 -30.72 0.24 -60.97
N PHE A 28 -31.34 -0.62 -60.17
CA PHE A 28 -32.65 -1.25 -60.43
C PHE A 28 -33.43 -1.40 -59.12
N THR A 29 -34.74 -1.15 -59.17
CA THR A 29 -35.70 -1.13 -58.07
C THR A 29 -36.54 -2.41 -58.02
N GLY A 30 -36.91 -2.84 -56.80
CA GLY A 30 -37.90 -3.89 -56.54
C GLY A 30 -38.23 -4.02 -55.04
N GLN A 31 -39.43 -3.60 -54.65
CA GLN A 31 -40.08 -3.69 -53.32
C GLN A 31 -40.39 -5.15 -52.91
N VAL A 32 -40.70 -5.60 -51.69
CA VAL A 32 -40.72 -5.15 -50.28
C VAL A 32 -40.84 -6.45 -49.47
N ALA A 33 -40.05 -6.63 -48.42
CA ALA A 33 -40.38 -7.52 -47.31
C ALA A 33 -39.97 -6.81 -46.02
N ALA A 34 -40.95 -6.55 -45.15
CA ALA A 34 -40.77 -5.83 -43.90
C ALA A 34 -39.90 -6.66 -42.94
N ALA A 35 -38.61 -6.31 -42.86
CA ALA A 35 -37.71 -6.76 -41.81
C ALA A 35 -37.54 -5.62 -40.80
N THR A 36 -37.88 -5.90 -39.55
CA THR A 36 -37.71 -5.03 -38.40
C THR A 36 -36.27 -4.51 -38.36
N THR A 37 -36.07 -3.21 -38.50
CA THR A 37 -34.77 -2.56 -38.40
C THR A 37 -34.27 -2.63 -36.97
N ALA A 38 -33.50 -3.68 -36.65
CA ALA A 38 -32.52 -3.60 -35.57
C ALA A 38 -31.45 -2.60 -36.01
N SER A 39 -31.47 -1.41 -35.43
CA SER A 39 -30.36 -0.46 -35.53
C SER A 39 -29.11 -1.12 -34.94
N THR A 40 -28.24 -1.64 -35.80
CA THR A 40 -26.87 -1.97 -35.42
C THR A 40 -26.15 -0.66 -35.17
N ALA A 41 -26.03 -0.27 -33.90
CA ALA A 41 -25.16 0.81 -33.49
C ALA A 41 -23.70 0.38 -33.75
N THR A 42 -23.17 0.72 -34.92
CA THR A 42 -21.72 0.71 -35.18
C THR A 42 -21.07 1.65 -34.17
N SER A 43 -20.34 1.10 -33.19
CA SER A 43 -19.55 1.90 -32.26
C SER A 43 -18.39 2.54 -33.04
N VAL A 44 -18.51 3.83 -33.36
CA VAL A 44 -17.44 4.57 -34.04
C VAL A 44 -16.25 4.70 -33.09
N ALA A 45 -15.04 4.36 -33.57
CA ALA A 45 -13.80 4.55 -32.83
C ALA A 45 -13.60 6.03 -32.48
N PHE A 46 -13.55 6.36 -31.20
CA PHE A 46 -13.22 7.70 -30.72
C PHE A 46 -11.70 7.92 -30.74
N THR A 47 -11.25 9.03 -31.32
CA THR A 47 -9.84 9.44 -31.40
C THR A 47 -9.59 10.71 -30.60
N SER A 48 -8.47 10.77 -29.86
CA SER A 48 -8.05 11.95 -29.11
C SER A 48 -6.58 12.28 -29.34
N SER A 49 -6.23 13.56 -29.22
CA SER A 49 -4.83 14.00 -29.20
C SER A 49 -4.17 13.65 -27.87
N ILE A 50 -2.87 13.36 -27.92
CA ILE A 50 -2.05 13.22 -26.72
C ILE A 50 -1.47 14.59 -26.36
N ASN A 51 -1.53 14.95 -25.08
CA ASN A 51 -0.98 16.21 -24.56
C ASN A 51 0.53 16.29 -24.82
N LYS A 52 1.07 17.44 -25.23
CA LYS A 52 2.51 17.57 -25.56
C LYS A 52 3.38 17.88 -24.32
N PHE A 53 3.20 17.14 -23.22
CA PHE A 53 4.01 17.33 -22.02
C PHE A 53 5.38 16.64 -22.17
N THR A 54 6.46 17.37 -21.92
CA THR A 54 7.81 16.79 -21.86
C THR A 54 8.52 17.30 -20.61
N SER A 55 8.92 16.37 -19.76
CA SER A 55 9.61 16.61 -18.48
C SER A 55 10.48 15.40 -18.10
N THR A 56 10.96 15.34 -16.86
CA THR A 56 11.58 14.14 -16.26
C THR A 56 10.64 12.94 -16.16
N ASP A 57 9.33 13.19 -16.15
CA ASP A 57 8.29 12.16 -16.00
C ASP A 57 7.57 11.87 -17.31
N PHE A 58 7.55 12.83 -18.24
CA PHE A 58 6.86 12.72 -19.52
C PHE A 58 7.79 12.89 -20.72
N LEU A 59 7.51 12.16 -21.79
CA LEU A 59 8.05 12.37 -23.13
C LEU A 59 6.88 12.46 -24.11
N ASN A 60 6.62 13.64 -24.66
CA ASN A 60 5.51 13.88 -25.60
C ASN A 60 4.15 13.38 -25.08
N GLY A 61 3.84 13.61 -23.81
CA GLY A 61 2.59 13.21 -23.16
C GLY A 61 2.52 11.78 -22.70
N VAL A 62 3.56 10.98 -22.95
CA VAL A 62 3.68 9.60 -22.52
C VAL A 62 4.56 9.54 -21.29
N TRP A 63 4.17 8.76 -20.29
CA TRP A 63 4.94 8.60 -19.06
C TRP A 63 6.22 7.80 -19.32
N ARG A 64 7.36 8.29 -18.83
CA ARG A 64 8.68 7.64 -19.02
C ARG A 64 8.86 6.39 -18.18
N ARG A 65 8.18 6.30 -17.03
CA ARG A 65 8.37 5.24 -16.01
C ARG A 65 7.15 4.33 -15.83
N THR A 66 6.05 4.60 -16.53
CA THR A 66 4.81 3.82 -16.45
C THR A 66 4.16 3.74 -17.82
N ALA A 67 3.47 2.64 -18.14
CA ALA A 67 2.68 2.48 -19.35
C ALA A 67 1.39 3.34 -19.28
N ALA A 68 1.55 4.65 -19.44
CA ALA A 68 0.48 5.61 -19.36
C ALA A 68 0.74 6.80 -20.28
N PHE A 69 -0.32 7.54 -20.60
CA PHE A 69 -0.24 8.77 -21.39
C PHE A 69 -1.33 9.76 -20.97
N SER A 70 -1.19 11.01 -21.39
CA SER A 70 -2.11 12.09 -21.05
C SER A 70 -2.88 12.61 -22.26
N VAL A 71 -4.19 12.84 -22.10
CA VAL A 71 -5.06 13.46 -23.13
C VAL A 71 -5.90 14.59 -22.52
N PRO A 72 -6.44 15.53 -23.31
CA PRO A 72 -7.37 16.54 -22.80
C PRO A 72 -8.66 15.91 -22.25
N ALA A 73 -9.11 16.38 -21.08
CA ALA A 73 -10.33 15.90 -20.42
C ALA A 73 -11.60 16.56 -20.97
N THR A 74 -11.83 16.43 -22.27
CA THR A 74 -13.09 16.81 -22.91
C THR A 74 -14.20 15.83 -22.51
N SER A 75 -15.46 16.24 -22.61
CA SER A 75 -16.61 15.37 -22.36
C SER A 75 -16.56 14.09 -23.21
N ALA A 76 -16.08 14.20 -24.45
CA ALA A 76 -15.92 13.05 -25.35
C ALA A 76 -14.78 12.12 -24.91
N SER A 77 -13.61 12.65 -24.53
CA SER A 77 -12.49 11.85 -24.00
C SER A 77 -12.89 11.11 -22.71
N ILE A 78 -13.64 11.76 -21.81
CA ILE A 78 -14.12 11.15 -20.56
C ILE A 78 -15.11 10.03 -20.84
N ALA A 79 -16.00 10.20 -21.84
CA ALA A 79 -16.98 9.18 -22.20
C ALA A 79 -16.32 7.95 -22.86
N ALA A 80 -15.29 8.17 -23.67
CA ALA A 80 -14.66 7.13 -24.48
C ALA A 80 -13.53 6.37 -23.77
N PHE A 81 -12.72 7.04 -22.94
CA PHE A 81 -11.60 6.40 -22.25
C PHE A 81 -12.02 5.89 -20.86
N LYS A 82 -12.38 4.62 -20.80
CA LYS A 82 -12.77 3.91 -19.57
C LYS A 82 -11.94 2.64 -19.37
N PRO A 83 -11.72 2.19 -18.13
CA PRO A 83 -11.10 0.89 -17.87
C PRO A 83 -11.77 -0.23 -18.67
N GLY A 84 -10.97 -1.11 -19.27
CA GLY A 84 -11.42 -2.20 -20.12
C GLY A 84 -11.49 -1.87 -21.63
N VAL A 85 -11.50 -0.59 -22.02
CA VAL A 85 -11.52 -0.19 -23.45
C VAL A 85 -10.17 -0.47 -24.09
N GLN A 86 -10.15 -1.00 -25.31
CA GLN A 86 -8.92 -1.19 -26.08
C GLN A 86 -8.57 0.06 -26.87
N LEU A 87 -7.27 0.37 -26.92
CA LEU A 87 -6.69 1.52 -27.58
C LEU A 87 -5.71 1.10 -28.64
N LYS A 88 -5.81 1.68 -29.82
CA LYS A 88 -4.82 1.58 -30.88
C LYS A 88 -3.92 2.82 -30.87
N PHE A 89 -2.62 2.59 -30.72
CA PHE A 89 -1.58 3.61 -30.81
C PHE A 89 -1.04 3.74 -32.23
N ALA A 90 -0.35 4.84 -32.49
CA ALA A 90 0.17 5.17 -33.81
C ALA A 90 1.29 4.24 -34.31
N ASP A 91 1.95 3.50 -33.42
CA ASP A 91 2.90 2.44 -33.78
C ASP A 91 2.23 1.09 -34.09
N GLY A 92 0.90 1.07 -34.10
CA GLY A 92 0.09 -0.12 -34.39
C GLY A 92 -0.23 -0.97 -33.15
N GLN A 93 0.34 -0.68 -31.98
CA GLN A 93 0.05 -1.44 -30.77
C GLN A 93 -1.41 -1.26 -30.34
N VAL A 94 -2.03 -2.37 -29.93
CA VAL A 94 -3.34 -2.37 -29.27
C VAL A 94 -3.16 -2.71 -27.79
N ARG A 95 -3.63 -1.83 -26.90
CA ARG A 95 -3.49 -2.00 -25.44
C ARG A 95 -4.82 -1.72 -24.76
N LYS A 96 -5.13 -2.47 -23.70
CA LYS A 96 -6.34 -2.27 -22.91
C LYS A 96 -6.10 -1.22 -21.82
N ILE A 97 -7.05 -0.32 -21.60
CA ILE A 97 -7.02 0.64 -20.50
C ILE A 97 -7.20 -0.11 -19.18
N SER A 98 -6.25 0.07 -18.27
CA SER A 98 -6.33 -0.48 -16.92
C SER A 98 -6.98 0.49 -15.93
N ARG A 99 -6.64 1.79 -16.02
CA ARG A 99 -7.11 2.85 -15.12
C ARG A 99 -7.17 4.20 -15.82
N VAL A 100 -8.08 5.08 -15.39
CA VAL A 100 -8.19 6.46 -15.88
C VAL A 100 -8.39 7.39 -14.70
N TYR A 101 -7.62 8.48 -14.66
CA TYR A 101 -7.74 9.52 -13.65
C TYR A 101 -7.93 10.88 -14.32
N LYS A 102 -8.90 11.67 -13.86
CA LYS A 102 -9.00 13.09 -14.24
C LYS A 102 -8.08 13.90 -13.33
N VAL A 103 -7.14 14.61 -13.95
CA VAL A 103 -6.13 15.45 -13.28
C VAL A 103 -6.22 16.85 -13.88
N GLY A 104 -6.93 17.74 -13.19
CA GLY A 104 -7.24 19.08 -13.71
C GLY A 104 -8.00 19.03 -15.04
N ALA A 105 -7.44 19.67 -16.07
CA ALA A 105 -7.98 19.72 -17.43
C ALA A 105 -7.61 18.48 -18.30
N ASN A 106 -6.94 17.47 -17.72
CA ASN A 106 -6.40 16.32 -18.45
C ASN A 106 -6.90 14.99 -17.89
N LEU A 107 -6.86 13.94 -18.71
CA LEU A 107 -6.96 12.56 -18.28
C LEU A 107 -5.56 11.94 -18.28
N SER A 108 -5.24 11.18 -17.25
CA SER A 108 -4.12 10.23 -17.23
C SER A 108 -4.67 8.84 -17.45
N ILE A 109 -4.29 8.21 -18.55
CA ILE A 109 -4.81 6.92 -19.01
C ILE A 109 -3.67 5.90 -18.91
N TYR A 110 -3.90 4.85 -18.13
CA TYR A 110 -2.96 3.75 -17.91
C TYR A 110 -3.39 2.57 -18.77
N VAL A 111 -2.43 1.88 -19.37
CA VAL A 111 -2.69 0.73 -20.25
C VAL A 111 -1.88 -0.49 -19.84
N ASP A 112 -2.36 -1.68 -20.22
CA ASP A 112 -1.71 -2.95 -19.90
C ASP A 112 -0.41 -3.17 -20.70
N GLY A 113 0.60 -3.74 -20.04
CA GLY A 113 1.85 -4.16 -20.64
C GLY A 113 3.04 -3.21 -20.40
N GLY A 114 4.05 -3.28 -21.28
CA GLY A 114 5.32 -2.56 -21.14
C GLY A 114 5.21 -1.05 -21.40
N LEU A 115 6.30 -0.33 -21.09
CA LEU A 115 6.38 1.12 -21.31
C LEU A 115 6.07 1.49 -22.76
N LEU A 116 5.38 2.62 -22.91
CA LEU A 116 5.12 3.23 -24.20
C LEU A 116 6.30 4.12 -24.59
N ASP A 117 6.72 4.06 -25.85
CA ASP A 117 7.77 4.93 -26.37
C ASP A 117 7.16 6.29 -26.79
N GLY A 118 7.41 7.32 -25.99
CA GLY A 118 6.92 8.68 -26.25
C GLY A 118 7.36 9.27 -27.60
N ASN A 119 8.43 8.78 -28.23
CA ASN A 119 8.83 9.22 -29.56
C ASN A 119 8.03 8.54 -30.68
N LYS A 120 7.46 7.35 -30.41
CA LYS A 120 6.69 6.57 -31.38
C LYS A 120 5.19 6.79 -31.27
N VAL A 121 4.67 6.93 -30.05
CA VAL A 121 3.22 7.01 -29.82
C VAL A 121 2.76 8.34 -29.22
N GLY A 122 3.66 9.13 -28.65
CA GLY A 122 3.34 10.42 -28.04
C GLY A 122 3.03 11.53 -29.06
N ALA A 123 2.64 12.69 -28.53
CA ALA A 123 2.34 13.90 -29.29
C ALA A 123 3.42 14.22 -30.35
N PRO A 124 3.05 14.66 -31.57
CA PRO A 124 1.73 15.12 -31.99
C PRO A 124 0.78 14.00 -32.44
N ARG A 125 1.11 12.73 -32.19
CA ARG A 125 0.26 11.61 -32.59
C ARG A 125 -0.99 11.48 -31.72
N THR A 126 -1.97 10.77 -32.26
CA THR A 126 -3.26 10.54 -31.62
C THR A 126 -3.38 9.09 -31.15
N VAL A 127 -4.38 8.84 -30.32
CA VAL A 127 -4.76 7.52 -29.84
C VAL A 127 -6.25 7.31 -30.06
N SER A 128 -6.62 6.11 -30.51
CA SER A 128 -8.00 5.79 -30.87
C SER A 128 -8.50 4.59 -30.08
N THR A 129 -9.76 4.61 -29.66
CA THR A 129 -10.44 3.41 -29.15
C THR A 129 -10.65 2.41 -30.29
N VAL A 130 -10.59 1.11 -29.98
CA VAL A 130 -10.89 0.05 -30.94
C VAL A 130 -12.39 -0.24 -30.88
N ALA A 131 -13.08 -0.13 -32.01
CA ALA A 131 -14.48 -0.50 -32.13
C ALA A 131 -14.65 -2.02 -31.87
N ALA A 132 -15.64 -2.40 -31.06
CA ALA A 132 -15.93 -3.81 -30.82
C ALA A 132 -16.54 -4.41 -32.10
N ALA A 133 -15.91 -5.46 -32.65
CA ALA A 133 -16.57 -6.27 -33.67
C ALA A 133 -17.67 -7.10 -33.01
N ALA A 134 -18.90 -7.01 -33.53
CA ALA A 134 -19.99 -7.86 -33.08
C ALA A 134 -19.65 -9.32 -33.40
N ALA A 135 -19.47 -10.14 -32.36
CA ALA A 135 -19.27 -11.58 -32.51
C ALA A 135 -20.60 -12.24 -32.91
N ALA A 136 -20.58 -13.05 -33.97
CA ALA A 136 -21.71 -13.83 -34.43
C ALA A 136 -22.06 -14.96 -33.41
N PRO A 137 -23.35 -15.30 -33.25
CA PRO A 137 -23.76 -16.36 -32.33
C PRO A 137 -23.37 -17.74 -32.87
N SER A 138 -22.71 -18.56 -32.05
CA SER A 138 -22.46 -19.98 -32.31
C SER A 138 -23.58 -20.84 -31.69
N ALA A 139 -23.96 -21.90 -32.41
CA ALA A 139 -25.11 -22.77 -32.19
C ALA A 139 -25.07 -23.59 -30.87
N PRO A 140 -26.24 -24.03 -30.34
CA PRO A 140 -26.32 -24.75 -29.07
C PRO A 140 -25.96 -26.23 -29.20
N ALA A 141 -25.19 -26.76 -28.24
CA ALA A 141 -24.97 -28.20 -28.06
C ALA A 141 -26.09 -28.83 -27.21
N PRO A 142 -26.45 -30.11 -27.44
CA PRO A 142 -27.64 -30.74 -26.88
C PRO A 142 -27.49 -31.22 -25.43
N SER A 143 -28.66 -31.38 -24.81
CA SER A 143 -28.96 -31.55 -23.38
C SER A 143 -28.55 -32.90 -22.77
N ALA A 144 -28.25 -32.89 -21.46
CA ALA A 144 -28.30 -34.06 -20.57
C ALA A 144 -29.34 -33.80 -19.45
N PRO A 145 -29.98 -34.84 -18.88
CA PRO A 145 -31.32 -34.74 -18.31
C PRO A 145 -31.37 -34.21 -16.88
N VAL A 146 -32.51 -33.57 -16.59
CA VAL A 146 -32.91 -32.98 -15.32
C VAL A 146 -33.38 -34.07 -14.36
N THR A 147 -32.81 -34.10 -13.16
CA THR A 147 -33.49 -34.62 -11.95
C THR A 147 -33.80 -33.46 -11.02
N THR A 148 -35.10 -33.24 -10.82
CA THR A 148 -35.72 -32.24 -9.95
C THR A 148 -35.53 -32.56 -8.46
N ALA A 149 -35.13 -31.57 -7.67
CA ALA A 149 -35.30 -31.54 -6.21
C ALA A 149 -36.05 -30.25 -5.81
N PRO A 150 -36.90 -30.26 -4.76
CA PRO A 150 -37.90 -29.21 -4.53
C PRO A 150 -37.31 -27.90 -4.00
N ALA A 151 -37.95 -26.79 -4.38
CA ALA A 151 -37.64 -25.44 -3.94
C ALA A 151 -37.87 -25.24 -2.43
N ALA A 152 -36.88 -24.69 -1.74
CA ALA A 152 -37.02 -24.14 -0.40
C ALA A 152 -37.67 -22.73 -0.47
N PRO A 153 -38.44 -22.30 0.55
CA PRO A 153 -39.14 -21.01 0.53
C PRO A 153 -38.17 -19.83 0.53
N ALA A 154 -38.45 -18.82 -0.29
CA ALA A 154 -37.72 -17.56 -0.30
C ALA A 154 -37.92 -16.83 1.04
N ALA A 155 -36.82 -16.57 1.74
CA ALA A 155 -36.79 -15.71 2.92
C ALA A 155 -37.15 -14.25 2.53
N PRO A 156 -37.82 -13.49 3.42
CA PRO A 156 -38.19 -12.10 3.14
C PRO A 156 -36.95 -11.21 3.01
N ALA A 157 -36.94 -10.33 2.02
CA ALA A 157 -35.86 -9.36 1.80
C ALA A 157 -35.82 -8.31 2.93
N PRO A 158 -34.67 -8.04 3.56
CA PRO A 158 -34.56 -7.01 4.58
C PRO A 158 -34.62 -5.61 3.96
N SER A 159 -35.57 -4.81 4.43
CA SER A 159 -35.71 -3.39 4.12
C SER A 159 -34.63 -2.57 4.85
N ASN A 160 -33.47 -2.39 4.23
CA ASN A 160 -32.36 -1.67 4.84
C ASN A 160 -32.41 -0.17 4.50
N THR A 161 -33.11 0.62 5.30
CA THR A 161 -32.87 2.07 5.35
C THR A 161 -31.74 2.36 6.33
N TYR A 162 -30.76 3.16 5.94
CA TYR A 162 -29.58 3.46 6.76
C TYR A 162 -29.43 4.96 6.96
N THR A 163 -29.25 5.39 8.21
CA THR A 163 -29.12 6.81 8.58
C THR A 163 -27.71 7.08 9.09
N ALA A 164 -27.09 8.15 8.61
CA ALA A 164 -25.78 8.60 9.05
C ALA A 164 -25.84 10.03 9.63
N SER A 165 -25.06 10.25 10.68
CA SER A 165 -24.77 11.58 11.20
C SER A 165 -23.75 12.29 10.31
N MET A 166 -23.97 13.59 10.09
CA MET A 166 -23.05 14.42 9.33
C MET A 166 -21.83 14.82 10.17
N ASN A 167 -20.68 15.04 9.54
CA ASN A 167 -19.55 15.70 10.21
C ASN A 167 -19.86 17.19 10.41
N SER A 168 -19.36 17.81 11.49
CA SER A 168 -19.65 19.21 11.83
C SER A 168 -18.64 20.22 11.25
N PHE A 169 -17.99 19.93 10.11
CA PHE A 169 -16.93 20.78 9.57
C PHE A 169 -17.42 22.13 9.08
N SER A 170 -16.74 23.20 9.52
CA SER A 170 -16.90 24.55 9.00
C SER A 170 -15.53 25.16 8.70
N ASN A 171 -15.23 25.41 7.43
CA ASN A 171 -14.01 26.05 6.92
C ASN A 171 -14.29 26.71 5.54
N SER A 172 -13.25 27.08 4.78
CA SER A 172 -13.38 27.70 3.46
C SER A 172 -14.09 26.83 2.40
N ASP A 173 -14.10 25.52 2.58
CA ASP A 173 -14.69 24.54 1.66
C ASP A 173 -15.98 23.91 2.21
N TRP A 174 -16.18 23.93 3.53
CA TRP A 174 -17.27 23.24 4.22
C TRP A 174 -18.07 24.16 5.16
N GLU A 175 -19.36 23.92 5.28
CA GLU A 175 -20.26 24.61 6.22
C GLU A 175 -21.18 23.58 6.89
N ASN A 176 -21.00 23.35 8.19
CA ASN A 176 -21.72 22.32 8.95
C ASN A 176 -21.75 20.96 8.23
N GLY A 177 -20.62 20.55 7.63
CA GLY A 177 -20.50 19.30 6.88
C GLY A 177 -21.05 19.33 5.46
N ILE A 178 -21.62 20.44 4.98
CA ILE A 178 -22.05 20.63 3.60
C ILE A 178 -20.95 21.28 2.78
N TYR A 179 -20.74 20.76 1.58
CA TYR A 179 -19.72 21.28 0.67
C TYR A 179 -20.17 22.61 0.07
N ARG A 180 -19.37 23.66 0.22
CA ARG A 180 -19.73 25.03 -0.20
C ARG A 180 -19.78 25.21 -1.71
N LYS A 181 -19.14 24.34 -2.49
CA LYS A 181 -18.95 24.53 -3.94
C LYS A 181 -19.87 23.68 -4.82
N ALA A 182 -20.49 22.63 -4.28
CA ALA A 182 -21.38 21.74 -5.03
C ALA A 182 -22.36 21.02 -4.11
N ALA A 183 -23.27 20.22 -4.68
CA ALA A 183 -24.17 19.36 -3.92
C ALA A 183 -23.37 18.22 -3.28
N GLY A 184 -22.98 18.39 -2.02
CA GLY A 184 -22.24 17.34 -1.32
C GLY A 184 -22.23 17.54 0.18
N PHE A 185 -22.01 16.45 0.89
CA PHE A 185 -21.95 16.45 2.34
C PHE A 185 -20.86 15.49 2.83
N SER A 186 -20.45 15.69 4.08
CA SER A 186 -19.38 14.92 4.72
C SER A 186 -19.96 14.04 5.83
N ILE A 187 -19.69 12.74 5.79
CA ILE A 187 -20.03 11.78 6.86
C ILE A 187 -18.78 11.05 7.36
N PRO A 188 -18.77 10.50 8.58
CA PRO A 188 -17.66 9.70 9.07
C PRO A 188 -17.35 8.53 8.13
N ASP A 189 -16.08 8.20 7.96
CA ASP A 189 -15.67 7.07 7.13
C ASP A 189 -15.77 5.73 7.89
N THR A 190 -17.01 5.27 8.10
CA THR A 190 -17.30 3.98 8.71
C THR A 190 -17.62 2.94 7.65
N GLY A 191 -17.38 1.65 7.95
CA GLY A 191 -17.75 0.55 7.05
C GLY A 191 -19.24 0.56 6.67
N ALA A 192 -20.11 0.95 7.60
CA ALA A 192 -21.54 1.08 7.35
C ALA A 192 -21.88 2.27 6.43
N ASN A 193 -21.20 3.42 6.58
CA ASN A 193 -21.33 4.55 5.68
C ASN A 193 -20.80 4.22 4.27
N LYS A 194 -19.67 3.52 4.16
CA LYS A 194 -19.11 3.05 2.88
C LYS A 194 -20.02 2.07 2.15
N ALA A 195 -20.66 1.16 2.89
CA ALA A 195 -21.59 0.19 2.32
C ALA A 195 -22.90 0.83 1.84
N ALA A 196 -23.38 1.84 2.57
CA ALA A 196 -24.67 2.48 2.30
C ALA A 196 -24.57 3.62 1.26
N PHE A 197 -23.58 4.49 1.36
CA PHE A 197 -23.42 5.67 0.50
C PHE A 197 -22.48 5.35 -0.66
N LYS A 198 -22.97 4.57 -1.62
CA LYS A 198 -22.28 4.24 -2.87
C LYS A 198 -22.86 5.00 -4.05
N VAL A 199 -22.07 5.18 -5.11
CA VAL A 199 -22.54 5.80 -6.36
C VAL A 199 -23.81 5.11 -6.86
N GLY A 200 -24.83 5.91 -7.17
CA GLY A 200 -26.16 5.45 -7.59
C GLY A 200 -27.16 5.23 -6.45
N ALA A 201 -26.75 5.25 -5.17
CA ALA A 201 -27.67 5.18 -4.04
C ALA A 201 -28.58 6.43 -3.97
N SER A 202 -29.83 6.25 -3.57
CA SER A 202 -30.76 7.36 -3.33
C SER A 202 -30.67 7.81 -1.88
N VAL A 203 -30.49 9.12 -1.68
CA VAL A 203 -30.26 9.73 -0.38
C VAL A 203 -31.36 10.75 -0.12
N GLN A 204 -32.11 10.55 0.95
CA GLN A 204 -33.07 11.50 1.49
C GLN A 204 -32.35 12.48 2.43
N LEU A 205 -32.45 13.75 2.10
CA LEU A 205 -31.95 14.89 2.85
C LEU A 205 -32.93 15.31 3.94
N ALA A 206 -32.46 16.09 4.92
CA ALA A 206 -33.29 16.56 6.04
C ALA A 206 -34.42 17.53 5.63
N ASP A 207 -34.33 18.13 4.44
CA ASP A 207 -35.38 18.95 3.84
C ASP A 207 -36.41 18.12 3.05
N GLY A 208 -36.31 16.78 3.10
CA GLY A 208 -37.20 15.84 2.43
C GLY A 208 -36.80 15.50 0.99
N GLN A 209 -35.84 16.20 0.38
CA GLN A 209 -35.44 15.92 -0.99
C GLN A 209 -34.69 14.59 -1.11
N VAL A 210 -34.98 13.82 -2.16
CA VAL A 210 -34.26 12.59 -2.48
C VAL A 210 -33.36 12.83 -3.69
N ARG A 211 -32.05 12.59 -3.54
CA ARG A 211 -31.05 12.80 -4.59
C ARG A 211 -30.13 11.59 -4.73
N LYS A 212 -29.62 11.36 -5.94
CA LYS A 212 -28.69 10.25 -6.19
C LYS A 212 -27.26 10.63 -5.85
N VAL A 213 -26.53 9.69 -5.28
CA VAL A 213 -25.08 9.81 -5.09
C VAL A 213 -24.40 9.76 -6.45
N ALA A 214 -23.74 10.85 -6.82
CA ALA A 214 -23.02 11.02 -8.08
C ALA A 214 -21.54 10.61 -7.94
N ALA A 215 -20.94 10.87 -6.78
CA ALA A 215 -19.56 10.47 -6.48
C ALA A 215 -19.38 10.32 -4.97
N VAL A 216 -18.40 9.49 -4.59
CA VAL A 216 -17.99 9.32 -3.19
C VAL A 216 -16.48 9.40 -3.18
N TYR A 217 -15.94 10.35 -2.43
CA TYR A 217 -14.51 10.49 -2.23
C TYR A 217 -14.15 10.08 -0.82
N ASP A 218 -13.23 9.14 -0.72
CA ASP A 218 -12.57 8.77 0.54
C ASP A 218 -11.48 9.81 0.84
N VAL A 219 -11.68 10.60 1.89
CA VAL A 219 -10.82 11.73 2.26
C VAL A 219 -10.40 11.58 3.73
N GLY A 220 -9.66 10.50 4.02
CA GLY A 220 -9.15 10.26 5.38
C GLY A 220 -10.24 9.70 6.29
N ALA A 221 -10.51 10.33 7.43
CA ALA A 221 -11.53 9.86 8.37
C ALA A 221 -12.98 10.16 7.94
N HIS A 222 -13.18 10.70 6.73
CA HIS A 222 -14.46 11.20 6.24
C HIS A 222 -14.74 10.78 4.80
N LEU A 223 -16.00 10.50 4.51
CA LEU A 223 -16.50 10.38 3.15
C LEU A 223 -17.06 11.71 2.72
N SER A 224 -16.59 12.22 1.58
CA SER A 224 -17.25 13.31 0.86
C SER A 224 -18.21 12.71 -0.16
N VAL A 225 -19.49 12.73 0.14
CA VAL A 225 -20.55 12.17 -0.71
C VAL A 225 -21.15 13.30 -1.55
N MET A 226 -20.94 13.24 -2.87
CA MET A 226 -21.50 14.20 -3.82
C MET A 226 -22.81 13.69 -4.37
N LEU A 227 -23.80 14.57 -4.47
CA LEU A 227 -25.13 14.29 -4.99
C LEU A 227 -25.30 14.92 -6.36
N SER A 228 -26.22 14.36 -7.16
CA SER A 228 -26.72 15.03 -8.36
C SER A 228 -27.55 16.26 -7.99
N GLY A 229 -27.43 17.35 -8.75
CA GLY A 229 -28.27 18.55 -8.63
C GLY A 229 -27.56 19.78 -8.08
N SER A 230 -28.34 20.77 -7.66
CA SER A 230 -27.87 22.07 -7.19
C SER A 230 -27.22 22.02 -5.80
N LYS A 231 -26.36 22.99 -5.47
CA LYS A 231 -25.71 23.12 -4.16
C LYS A 231 -26.73 23.00 -3.00
N LEU A 232 -26.32 22.33 -1.92
CA LEU A 232 -27.12 22.16 -0.72
C LEU A 232 -27.01 23.37 0.22
N SER A 233 -28.09 23.64 0.97
CA SER A 233 -28.10 24.66 2.02
C SER A 233 -27.62 24.07 3.35
N ALA A 234 -26.53 24.61 3.91
CA ALA A 234 -26.01 24.18 5.20
C ALA A 234 -27.01 24.40 6.34
N ALA A 235 -27.79 25.48 6.31
CA ALA A 235 -28.85 25.74 7.29
C ALA A 235 -29.99 24.71 7.19
N SER A 236 -30.33 24.28 5.97
CA SER A 236 -31.45 23.37 5.73
C SER A 236 -31.11 21.91 6.04
N VAL A 237 -29.90 21.46 5.68
CA VAL A 237 -29.55 20.02 5.72
C VAL A 237 -28.23 19.69 6.42
N GLY A 238 -27.44 20.67 6.85
CA GLY A 238 -26.16 20.47 7.53
C GLY A 238 -26.29 19.97 8.97
N TYR A 239 -25.16 19.59 9.56
CA TYR A 239 -25.04 19.20 10.98
C TYR A 239 -25.76 20.20 11.91
N PRO A 240 -26.49 19.73 12.95
CA PRO A 240 -26.57 18.37 13.49
C PRO A 240 -27.59 17.44 12.82
N LYS A 241 -28.15 17.83 11.67
CA LYS A 241 -29.14 17.01 10.97
C LYS A 241 -28.50 15.75 10.37
N THR A 242 -29.30 14.69 10.26
CA THR A 242 -28.86 13.40 9.72
C THR A 242 -29.31 13.23 8.26
N ILE A 243 -28.67 12.30 7.56
CA ILE A 243 -28.98 11.96 6.17
C ILE A 243 -29.28 10.47 6.06
N ARG A 244 -30.27 10.10 5.25
CA ARG A 244 -30.76 8.71 5.14
C ARG A 244 -30.62 8.17 3.72
N VAL A 245 -30.12 6.94 3.59
CA VAL A 245 -30.18 6.18 2.33
C VAL A 245 -31.53 5.48 2.24
N VAL A 246 -32.22 5.66 1.11
CA VAL A 246 -33.54 5.10 0.82
C VAL A 246 -33.47 4.21 -0.42
N SER A 247 -34.21 3.10 -0.43
CA SER A 247 -34.38 2.26 -1.62
C SER A 247 -35.54 2.79 -2.47
N SER A 248 -35.36 2.86 -3.79
CA SER A 248 -36.43 3.27 -4.70
C SER A 248 -37.43 2.14 -4.90
N ASN A 249 -38.51 2.11 -4.11
CA ASN A 249 -39.76 1.52 -4.55
C ASN A 249 -40.81 2.63 -4.63
N THR A 250 -41.28 2.86 -5.85
CA THR A 250 -42.50 3.58 -6.16
C THR A 250 -43.69 2.92 -5.47
N GLY A 251 -44.41 3.70 -4.64
CA GLY A 251 -45.83 3.60 -4.33
C GLY A 251 -46.42 2.27 -3.85
N THR A 252 -46.87 2.24 -2.60
CA THR A 252 -48.31 2.12 -2.26
C THR A 252 -48.49 2.12 -0.73
N THR A 253 -49.43 2.95 -0.27
CA THR A 253 -49.89 3.11 1.11
C THR A 253 -50.91 2.04 1.47
N THR A 254 -50.74 1.34 2.59
CA THR A 254 -51.82 0.66 3.34
C THR A 254 -51.39 0.45 4.82
N PRO A 255 -52.31 0.28 5.79
CA PRO A 255 -52.40 1.03 7.06
C PRO A 255 -51.84 0.26 8.28
N PRO A 256 -51.82 0.83 9.50
CA PRO A 256 -50.95 0.39 10.59
C PRO A 256 -51.48 -0.86 11.31
N ALA A 257 -50.56 -1.76 11.69
CA ALA A 257 -50.85 -2.89 12.56
C ALA A 257 -50.26 -2.69 13.96
N ALA A 258 -51.17 -2.79 14.93
CA ALA A 258 -51.10 -2.95 16.38
C ALA A 258 -49.74 -2.98 17.11
N VAL A 259 -49.67 -2.11 18.13
CA VAL A 259 -48.73 -2.11 19.25
C VAL A 259 -48.83 -3.39 20.10
N THR A 260 -47.68 -3.98 20.43
CA THR A 260 -47.51 -4.96 21.52
C THR A 260 -46.42 -4.43 22.47
N PRO A 261 -46.52 -4.56 23.81
CA PRO A 261 -45.66 -3.84 24.75
C PRO A 261 -44.23 -4.41 24.81
N ALA A 262 -43.27 -3.53 25.13
CA ALA A 262 -41.84 -3.85 25.26
C ALA A 262 -41.53 -4.69 26.52
N PRO A 263 -40.55 -5.61 26.48
CA PRO A 263 -39.96 -6.18 27.69
C PRO A 263 -38.93 -5.20 28.30
N THR A 264 -38.93 -5.15 29.63
CA THR A 264 -38.11 -4.32 30.52
C THR A 264 -36.59 -4.50 30.26
N PRO A 265 -35.77 -3.43 30.32
CA PRO A 265 -34.32 -3.55 30.11
C PRO A 265 -33.62 -4.26 31.28
N THR A 266 -32.79 -5.25 30.97
CA THR A 266 -31.81 -5.85 31.89
C THR A 266 -30.68 -4.86 32.18
N PRO A 267 -30.16 -4.76 33.43
CA PRO A 267 -29.07 -3.85 33.78
C PRO A 267 -27.79 -4.12 32.97
N ALA A 268 -27.10 -3.06 32.56
CA ALA A 268 -25.81 -3.12 31.88
C ALA A 268 -24.73 -3.78 32.78
N PRO A 269 -23.85 -4.65 32.24
CA PRO A 269 -22.77 -5.25 33.01
C PRO A 269 -21.74 -4.19 33.40
N THR A 270 -21.29 -4.26 34.66
CA THR A 270 -20.22 -3.43 35.22
C THR A 270 -18.93 -3.57 34.38
N PRO A 271 -18.21 -2.47 34.08
CA PRO A 271 -16.93 -2.53 33.39
C PRO A 271 -15.94 -3.42 34.15
N ALA A 272 -15.32 -4.37 33.45
CA ALA A 272 -14.23 -5.15 34.01
C ALA A 272 -13.05 -4.22 34.37
N PRO A 273 -12.32 -4.45 35.48
CA PRO A 273 -11.18 -3.64 35.86
C PRO A 273 -10.13 -3.64 34.74
N ALA A 274 -9.50 -2.48 34.52
CA ALA A 274 -8.34 -2.39 33.63
C ALA A 274 -7.25 -3.38 34.10
N PRO A 275 -6.61 -4.15 33.19
CA PRO A 275 -5.54 -5.06 33.58
C PRO A 275 -4.41 -4.26 34.25
N ALA A 276 -3.98 -4.73 35.42
CA ALA A 276 -2.90 -4.12 36.17
C ALA A 276 -1.59 -4.13 35.35
N PRO A 277 -0.74 -3.09 35.46
CA PRO A 277 0.57 -3.08 34.81
C PRO A 277 1.40 -4.27 35.30
N VAL A 278 1.93 -5.05 34.37
CA VAL A 278 2.83 -6.17 34.67
C VAL A 278 4.11 -5.59 35.27
N VAL A 279 4.31 -5.79 36.57
CA VAL A 279 5.51 -5.35 37.29
C VAL A 279 6.67 -6.30 36.92
N SER A 280 7.71 -5.75 36.30
CA SER A 280 8.95 -6.46 35.91
C SER A 280 9.71 -6.98 37.13
N ASP A 281 10.15 -8.24 37.08
CA ASP A 281 11.03 -8.91 38.05
C ASP A 281 12.52 -8.48 37.92
N GLY A 282 12.80 -7.45 37.11
CA GLY A 282 14.15 -7.01 36.78
C GLY A 282 14.74 -7.65 35.52
N SER A 283 14.05 -8.60 34.87
CA SER A 283 14.48 -9.27 33.63
C SER A 283 14.00 -8.60 32.33
N GLY A 284 13.68 -7.30 32.38
CA GLY A 284 12.98 -6.62 31.28
C GLY A 284 13.71 -6.65 29.92
N ILE A 285 12.93 -6.45 28.85
CA ILE A 285 13.41 -6.53 27.46
C ILE A 285 14.20 -5.28 27.03
N ASN A 286 15.05 -5.45 26.01
CA ASN A 286 15.76 -4.33 25.38
C ASN A 286 14.82 -3.63 24.38
N LEU A 287 14.61 -2.32 24.55
CA LEU A 287 13.70 -1.54 23.69
C LEU A 287 14.41 -0.70 22.63
N VAL A 288 15.72 -0.46 22.78
CA VAL A 288 16.52 0.29 21.80
C VAL A 288 17.59 -0.63 21.22
N GLY A 289 17.57 -0.75 19.90
CA GLY A 289 18.56 -1.47 19.10
C GLY A 289 19.01 -0.68 17.88
N VAL A 290 19.79 -1.34 17.03
CA VAL A 290 20.33 -0.76 15.79
C VAL A 290 20.21 -1.73 14.62
N ASN A 291 20.06 -1.20 13.41
CA ASN A 291 20.15 -1.98 12.17
C ASN A 291 21.61 -2.15 11.77
N PHE A 292 22.03 -3.38 11.49
CA PHE A 292 23.27 -3.67 10.77
C PHE A 292 22.93 -3.94 9.29
N GLY A 293 23.05 -2.89 8.48
CA GLY A 293 22.51 -2.86 7.11
C GLY A 293 23.50 -3.21 5.99
N SER A 294 24.78 -3.43 6.29
CA SER A 294 25.79 -3.67 5.24
C SER A 294 25.56 -4.97 4.44
N GLY A 295 24.78 -5.90 5.00
CA GLY A 295 24.40 -7.17 4.35
C GLY A 295 23.42 -7.00 3.19
N VAL A 296 22.78 -5.83 3.07
CA VAL A 296 21.78 -5.51 2.04
C VAL A 296 22.31 -4.60 0.93
N PHE A 297 23.59 -4.20 1.02
CA PHE A 297 24.22 -3.31 0.04
C PHE A 297 24.32 -3.93 -1.35
N ASP A 298 24.41 -3.08 -2.36
CA ASP A 298 24.47 -3.45 -3.78
C ASP A 298 23.33 -4.42 -4.20
N PRO A 299 22.06 -4.07 -3.97
CA PRO A 299 20.93 -4.94 -4.33
C PRO A 299 20.73 -5.06 -5.85
N GLY A 300 21.39 -4.21 -6.65
CA GLY A 300 21.39 -4.29 -8.11
C GLY A 300 22.29 -5.39 -8.67
N THR A 301 23.26 -5.87 -7.87
CA THR A 301 24.22 -6.91 -8.27
C THR A 301 24.10 -8.11 -7.32
N VAL A 302 23.10 -8.96 -7.56
CA VAL A 302 22.80 -10.15 -6.76
C VAL A 302 23.12 -11.45 -7.52
N PRO A 303 23.71 -12.48 -6.88
CA PRO A 303 24.04 -12.55 -5.45
C PRO A 303 25.21 -11.63 -5.04
N GLY A 304 26.01 -11.19 -6.01
CA GLY A 304 27.13 -10.28 -5.79
C GLY A 304 28.35 -10.99 -5.19
N ILE A 305 29.38 -10.20 -4.84
CA ILE A 305 30.63 -10.72 -4.26
C ILE A 305 30.79 -10.15 -2.85
N TYR A 306 30.90 -11.04 -1.87
CA TYR A 306 31.16 -10.68 -0.48
C TYR A 306 32.45 -9.85 -0.35
N ASN A 307 32.42 -8.82 0.48
CA ASN A 307 33.46 -7.80 0.63
C ASN A 307 33.74 -6.94 -0.61
N LYS A 308 32.98 -7.08 -1.70
CA LYS A 308 32.97 -6.13 -2.82
C LYS A 308 31.67 -5.32 -2.85
N GLY A 309 30.54 -5.98 -3.08
CA GLY A 309 29.21 -5.33 -3.13
C GLY A 309 28.55 -5.19 -1.77
N TYR A 310 28.81 -6.12 -0.85
CA TYR A 310 28.21 -6.15 0.48
C TYR A 310 29.16 -6.76 1.51
N THR A 311 28.84 -6.62 2.81
CA THR A 311 29.63 -7.22 3.89
C THR A 311 28.77 -7.42 5.14
N TYR A 312 29.30 -8.08 6.15
CA TYR A 312 28.71 -8.13 7.49
C TYR A 312 29.67 -7.48 8.49
N ALA A 313 29.12 -6.95 9.58
CA ALA A 313 29.91 -6.37 10.65
C ALA A 313 30.81 -7.45 11.29
N ASP A 314 32.07 -7.12 11.53
CA ASP A 314 32.98 -7.99 12.29
C ASP A 314 32.69 -7.89 13.80
N GLU A 315 33.38 -8.74 14.59
CA GLU A 315 33.21 -8.82 16.05
C GLU A 315 33.36 -7.46 16.75
N SER A 316 34.23 -6.57 16.25
CA SER A 316 34.52 -5.28 16.88
C SER A 316 33.30 -4.35 16.88
N TYR A 317 32.43 -4.46 15.86
CA TYR A 317 31.17 -3.71 15.81
C TYR A 317 30.19 -4.19 16.87
N TYR A 318 30.06 -5.50 17.06
CA TYR A 318 29.21 -6.06 18.11
C TYR A 318 29.72 -5.66 19.50
N LYS A 319 31.04 -5.74 19.74
CA LYS A 319 31.66 -5.25 20.98
C LYS A 319 31.36 -3.77 21.22
N ARG A 320 31.57 -2.92 20.20
CA ARG A 320 31.33 -1.48 20.27
C ARG A 320 29.88 -1.17 20.61
N HIS A 321 28.93 -1.73 19.87
CA HIS A 321 27.51 -1.43 20.04
C HIS A 321 26.96 -1.96 21.36
N ALA A 322 27.44 -3.12 21.81
CA ALA A 322 27.20 -3.61 23.17
C ALA A 322 27.72 -2.62 24.24
N GLY A 323 28.89 -2.02 24.03
CA GLY A 323 29.48 -1.00 24.91
C GLY A 323 28.72 0.33 24.89
N LEU A 324 28.04 0.65 23.79
CA LEU A 324 27.12 1.80 23.70
C LEU A 324 25.74 1.51 24.35
N GLY A 325 25.51 0.29 24.85
CA GLY A 325 24.27 -0.11 25.50
C GLY A 325 23.25 -0.80 24.58
N PHE A 326 23.55 -0.95 23.28
CA PHE A 326 22.65 -1.61 22.34
C PHE A 326 22.75 -3.12 22.46
N LYS A 327 21.64 -3.75 22.87
CA LYS A 327 21.53 -5.21 23.09
C LYS A 327 20.51 -5.89 22.18
N LEU A 328 20.08 -5.17 21.14
CA LEU A 328 19.19 -5.65 20.08
C LEU A 328 19.76 -5.18 18.73
N ILE A 329 19.89 -6.09 17.78
CA ILE A 329 20.31 -5.81 16.40
C ILE A 329 19.26 -6.35 15.44
N ARG A 330 18.93 -5.57 14.40
CA ARG A 330 18.23 -6.03 13.20
C ARG A 330 19.26 -6.22 12.09
N LEU A 331 19.46 -7.46 11.67
CA LEU A 331 20.49 -7.86 10.71
C LEU A 331 19.85 -8.06 9.34
N GLY A 332 20.07 -7.11 8.43
CA GLY A 332 19.55 -7.20 7.07
C GLY A 332 20.36 -8.14 6.20
N PHE A 333 19.68 -9.01 5.45
CA PHE A 333 20.25 -9.87 4.41
C PHE A 333 19.32 -9.94 3.19
N LEU A 334 19.83 -10.30 2.01
CA LEU A 334 19.01 -10.46 0.79
C LEU A 334 18.67 -11.93 0.54
N TRP A 335 17.43 -12.19 0.12
CA TRP A 335 16.95 -13.52 -0.27
C TRP A 335 17.80 -14.10 -1.41
N GLU A 336 18.13 -13.29 -2.41
CA GLU A 336 18.95 -13.68 -3.55
C GLU A 336 20.36 -14.14 -3.16
N ARG A 337 20.84 -13.76 -1.96
CA ARG A 337 22.14 -14.21 -1.42
C ARG A 337 22.01 -15.50 -0.63
N ILE A 338 21.02 -15.58 0.27
CA ILE A 338 20.84 -16.77 1.10
C ILE A 338 20.24 -17.95 0.31
N GLN A 339 19.54 -17.69 -0.79
CA GLN A 339 19.04 -18.71 -1.71
C GLN A 339 19.08 -18.18 -3.15
N PRO A 340 20.21 -18.30 -3.86
CA PRO A 340 20.40 -17.76 -5.22
C PRO A 340 19.49 -18.38 -6.29
N LYS A 341 18.91 -19.56 -6.03
CA LYS A 341 17.92 -20.21 -6.90
C LYS A 341 16.77 -20.77 -6.07
N LEU A 342 15.53 -20.43 -6.44
CA LEU A 342 14.35 -20.96 -5.74
C LEU A 342 14.32 -22.49 -5.77
N GLY A 343 13.81 -23.08 -4.70
CA GLY A 343 13.69 -24.53 -4.54
C GLY A 343 14.99 -25.26 -4.20
N THR A 344 16.16 -24.61 -4.26
CA THR A 344 17.44 -25.24 -3.89
C THR A 344 17.73 -25.10 -2.40
N GLU A 345 18.84 -25.69 -1.95
CA GLU A 345 19.39 -25.42 -0.62
C GLU A 345 19.80 -23.95 -0.45
N LEU A 346 19.94 -23.54 0.81
CA LEU A 346 20.50 -22.24 1.14
C LEU A 346 21.98 -22.20 0.76
N ASP A 347 22.46 -21.02 0.35
CA ASP A 347 23.88 -20.82 0.10
C ASP A 347 24.67 -21.01 1.40
N ALA A 348 25.59 -21.97 1.38
CA ALA A 348 26.31 -22.38 2.59
C ALA A 348 27.24 -21.27 3.12
N ALA A 349 27.85 -20.48 2.23
CA ALA A 349 28.75 -19.41 2.63
C ALA A 349 27.98 -18.25 3.24
N GLU A 350 26.85 -17.86 2.65
CA GLU A 350 26.00 -16.80 3.19
C GLU A 350 25.35 -17.21 4.52
N LEU A 351 24.85 -18.44 4.62
CA LEU A 351 24.35 -18.98 5.89
C LEU A 351 25.44 -18.99 6.97
N GLY A 352 26.68 -19.33 6.60
CA GLY A 352 27.85 -19.27 7.50
C GLY A 352 28.10 -17.86 8.04
N ARG A 353 27.98 -16.82 7.21
CA ARG A 353 28.13 -15.42 7.62
C ARG A 353 27.02 -14.94 8.56
N ILE A 354 25.77 -15.35 8.31
CA ILE A 354 24.64 -15.07 9.20
C ILE A 354 24.86 -15.75 10.56
N LYS A 355 25.28 -17.03 10.58
CA LYS A 355 25.59 -17.75 11.82
C LYS A 355 26.73 -17.08 12.59
N GLN A 356 27.80 -16.69 11.92
CA GLN A 356 28.91 -15.97 12.55
C GLN A 356 28.47 -14.63 13.15
N SER A 357 27.55 -13.91 12.49
CA SER A 357 26.94 -12.70 13.05
C SER A 357 26.15 -12.99 14.33
N LEU A 358 25.43 -14.11 14.37
CA LEU A 358 24.73 -14.57 15.57
C LEU A 358 25.72 -14.96 16.70
N ASP A 359 26.84 -15.61 16.37
CA ASP A 359 27.89 -15.98 17.34
C ASP A 359 28.52 -14.73 17.98
N TYR A 360 28.86 -13.72 17.17
CA TYR A 360 29.34 -12.43 17.69
C TYR A 360 28.30 -11.74 18.58
N ALA A 361 27.04 -11.74 18.16
CA ALA A 361 25.97 -11.19 18.98
C ALA A 361 25.83 -11.92 20.32
N GLN A 362 25.88 -13.26 20.33
CA GLN A 362 25.83 -14.06 21.54
C GLN A 362 26.95 -13.69 22.51
N LYS A 363 28.19 -13.57 22.01
CA LYS A 363 29.37 -13.24 22.82
C LYS A 363 29.22 -11.95 23.62
N TYR A 364 28.46 -10.98 23.09
CA TYR A 364 28.25 -9.68 23.73
C TYR A 364 26.86 -9.46 24.32
N GLY A 365 26.08 -10.55 24.45
CA GLY A 365 24.73 -10.53 25.03
C GLY A 365 23.73 -9.75 24.18
N ILE A 366 23.94 -9.71 22.86
CA ILE A 366 23.06 -9.06 21.90
C ILE A 366 22.07 -10.09 21.35
N LYS A 367 20.82 -9.66 21.22
CA LYS A 367 19.75 -10.39 20.54
C LYS A 367 19.61 -9.91 19.09
N VAL A 368 19.32 -10.82 18.16
CA VAL A 368 19.29 -10.54 16.72
C VAL A 368 17.95 -10.86 16.09
N VAL A 369 17.39 -9.90 15.37
CA VAL A 369 16.30 -10.08 14.41
C VAL A 369 16.90 -10.26 13.03
N LEU A 370 16.63 -11.38 12.37
CA LEU A 370 17.05 -11.59 10.98
C LEU A 370 16.02 -10.94 10.05
N ASP A 371 16.43 -9.99 9.22
CA ASP A 371 15.54 -9.27 8.30
C ASP A 371 15.84 -9.63 6.84
N MET A 372 14.86 -10.27 6.17
CA MET A 372 14.94 -10.50 4.73
C MET A 372 14.56 -9.22 3.97
N HIS A 373 15.57 -8.52 3.47
CA HIS A 373 15.46 -7.12 3.06
C HIS A 373 15.02 -6.93 1.60
N ASN A 374 13.85 -7.47 1.25
CA ASN A 374 13.52 -7.83 -0.13
C ASN A 374 12.31 -7.12 -0.75
N TYR A 375 11.60 -6.25 -0.03
CA TYR A 375 10.52 -5.43 -0.57
C TYR A 375 9.44 -6.23 -1.33
N TYR A 376 9.10 -7.41 -0.80
CA TYR A 376 8.13 -8.36 -1.36
C TYR A 376 8.52 -8.88 -2.77
N ARG A 377 9.83 -8.92 -3.07
CA ARG A 377 10.37 -9.31 -4.37
C ARG A 377 11.59 -10.23 -4.25
N TYR A 378 11.80 -11.03 -5.29
CA TYR A 378 12.98 -11.88 -5.48
C TYR A 378 13.48 -11.70 -6.91
N TYR A 379 14.74 -11.27 -7.08
CA TYR A 379 15.30 -10.81 -8.36
C TYR A 379 14.37 -9.80 -9.09
N GLY A 380 13.78 -8.88 -8.32
CA GLY A 380 12.85 -7.86 -8.81
C GLY A 380 11.43 -8.37 -9.14
N LYS A 381 11.18 -9.69 -9.07
CA LYS A 381 9.87 -10.30 -9.33
C LYS A 381 9.04 -10.34 -8.05
N VAL A 382 7.78 -9.91 -8.13
CA VAL A 382 6.86 -9.85 -6.97
C VAL A 382 6.47 -11.25 -6.53
N ILE A 383 6.44 -11.51 -5.22
CA ILE A 383 5.97 -12.78 -4.68
C ILE A 383 4.48 -13.00 -5.04
N ASN A 384 4.13 -14.24 -5.35
CA ASN A 384 2.88 -14.68 -5.99
C ASN A 384 2.80 -14.42 -7.51
N SER A 385 3.87 -13.98 -8.17
CA SER A 385 3.97 -14.13 -9.62
C SER A 385 4.22 -15.60 -9.98
N PRO A 386 4.00 -16.02 -11.25
CA PRO A 386 4.37 -17.36 -11.71
C PRO A 386 5.85 -17.69 -11.46
N GLU A 387 6.73 -16.70 -11.53
CA GLU A 387 8.18 -16.88 -11.32
C GLU A 387 8.56 -16.98 -9.83
N VAL A 388 7.77 -16.39 -8.93
CA VAL A 388 8.05 -16.40 -7.48
C VAL A 388 6.82 -16.86 -6.70
N PRO A 389 6.53 -18.18 -6.68
CA PRO A 389 5.39 -18.71 -5.93
C PRO A 389 5.54 -18.47 -4.42
N ARG A 390 4.42 -18.20 -3.73
CA ARG A 390 4.37 -18.06 -2.26
C ARG A 390 5.01 -19.24 -1.52
N ALA A 391 4.80 -20.45 -2.04
CA ALA A 391 5.35 -21.67 -1.44
C ALA A 391 6.88 -21.64 -1.38
N GLN A 392 7.55 -21.02 -2.36
CA GLN A 392 9.00 -20.86 -2.34
C GLN A 392 9.44 -19.94 -1.21
N PHE A 393 8.77 -18.80 -1.02
CA PHE A 393 9.05 -17.89 0.10
C PHE A 393 8.88 -18.57 1.47
N ALA A 394 7.78 -19.29 1.67
CA ALA A 394 7.53 -20.02 2.91
C ALA A 394 8.57 -21.14 3.14
N GLU A 395 8.97 -21.85 2.08
CA GLU A 395 9.99 -22.90 2.16
C GLU A 395 11.38 -22.34 2.48
N THR A 396 11.77 -21.21 1.88
CA THR A 396 13.03 -20.53 2.24
C THR A 396 13.08 -20.21 3.73
N TRP A 397 12.00 -19.60 4.26
CA TRP A 397 11.91 -19.30 5.69
C TRP A 397 11.95 -20.53 6.57
N ARG A 398 11.31 -21.64 6.17
CA ARG A 398 11.42 -22.93 6.87
C ARG A 398 12.87 -23.41 6.91
N LYS A 399 13.60 -23.37 5.78
CA LYS A 399 15.02 -23.77 5.72
C LYS A 399 15.90 -22.89 6.62
N ILE A 400 15.67 -21.57 6.63
CA ILE A 400 16.36 -20.65 7.52
C ILE A 400 16.08 -21.03 8.98
N ALA A 401 14.81 -21.20 9.37
CA ALA A 401 14.44 -21.59 10.73
C ALA A 401 15.07 -22.91 11.16
N VAL A 402 15.13 -23.92 10.28
CA VAL A 402 15.84 -25.19 10.56
C VAL A 402 17.31 -24.94 10.87
N ALA A 403 17.95 -24.04 10.14
CA ALA A 403 19.37 -23.77 10.28
C ALA A 403 19.73 -22.93 11.52
N VAL A 404 18.85 -22.07 12.03
CA VAL A 404 19.20 -21.07 13.06
C VAL A 404 18.32 -21.04 14.31
N SER A 405 17.17 -21.71 14.36
CA SER A 405 16.20 -21.61 15.48
C SER A 405 16.79 -21.88 16.87
N LYS A 406 17.77 -22.80 16.94
CA LYS A 406 18.46 -23.17 18.19
C LYS A 406 19.52 -22.16 18.64
N HIS A 407 19.85 -21.17 17.83
CA HIS A 407 20.89 -20.19 18.17
C HIS A 407 20.39 -19.27 19.32
N PRO A 408 21.13 -19.12 20.43
CA PRO A 408 20.63 -18.38 21.60
C PRO A 408 20.56 -16.86 21.38
N ALA A 409 21.39 -16.29 20.50
CA ALA A 409 21.28 -14.89 20.10
C ALA A 409 20.07 -14.59 19.20
N LEU A 410 19.50 -15.58 18.50
CA LEU A 410 18.34 -15.34 17.65
C LEU A 410 17.15 -14.88 18.50
N TYR A 411 16.58 -13.73 18.15
CA TYR A 411 15.43 -13.12 18.80
C TYR A 411 14.15 -13.34 18.01
N GLY A 412 14.25 -13.23 16.68
CA GLY A 412 13.12 -13.42 15.79
C GLY A 412 13.45 -13.27 14.32
N TYR A 413 12.41 -13.40 13.52
CA TYR A 413 12.44 -13.44 12.07
C TYR A 413 11.62 -12.29 11.48
N GLY A 414 12.30 -11.28 10.92
CA GLY A 414 11.71 -10.24 10.08
C GLY A 414 11.44 -10.78 8.69
N LEU A 415 10.17 -11.13 8.43
CA LEU A 415 9.80 -11.92 7.26
C LEU A 415 10.13 -11.23 5.93
N MET A 416 9.98 -9.92 5.88
CA MET A 416 10.14 -9.13 4.68
C MET A 416 10.28 -7.66 5.03
N ASN A 417 11.34 -7.01 4.59
CA ASN A 417 11.45 -5.57 4.68
C ASN A 417 10.47 -4.88 3.73
N GLU A 418 9.75 -3.88 4.23
CA GLU A 418 9.01 -2.87 3.45
C GLU A 418 8.29 -3.38 2.19
N PRO A 419 7.31 -4.31 2.30
CA PRO A 419 6.39 -4.56 1.21
C PRO A 419 5.84 -3.23 0.64
N TYR A 420 5.91 -3.07 -0.67
CA TYR A 420 5.37 -1.89 -1.35
C TYR A 420 4.80 -2.24 -2.71
N ASN A 421 3.78 -1.48 -3.11
CA ASN A 421 3.05 -1.69 -4.36
C ASN A 421 2.70 -3.16 -4.54
N THR A 422 2.22 -3.81 -3.48
CA THR A 422 2.01 -5.27 -3.49
C THR A 422 1.04 -5.67 -4.60
N GLY A 423 0.12 -4.78 -4.98
CA GLY A 423 -0.60 -4.75 -6.26
C GLY A 423 -1.63 -5.86 -6.46
N ASN A 424 -1.41 -7.01 -5.81
CA ASN A 424 -2.27 -8.19 -5.74
C ASN A 424 -2.99 -8.30 -4.39
N ASN A 425 -2.62 -7.49 -3.39
CA ASN A 425 -3.14 -7.54 -2.02
C ASN A 425 -2.98 -8.93 -1.37
N LEU A 426 -1.95 -9.69 -1.77
CA LEU A 426 -1.66 -11.06 -1.30
C LEU A 426 -0.53 -11.13 -0.26
N TRP A 427 0.00 -9.99 0.17
CA TRP A 427 1.01 -9.94 1.22
C TRP A 427 0.52 -10.59 2.53
N PRO A 428 -0.71 -10.33 3.03
CA PRO A 428 -1.20 -10.98 4.25
C PRO A 428 -1.09 -12.50 4.25
N GLN A 429 -1.55 -13.17 3.19
CA GLN A 429 -1.50 -14.63 3.08
C GLN A 429 -0.07 -15.14 2.86
N THR A 430 0.80 -14.32 2.29
CA THR A 430 2.23 -14.63 2.11
C THR A 430 2.97 -14.61 3.44
N ALA A 431 2.75 -13.56 4.25
CA ALA A 431 3.29 -13.45 5.60
C ALA A 431 2.78 -14.59 6.50
N GLN A 432 1.48 -14.89 6.44
CA GLN A 432 0.88 -16.01 7.14
C GLN A 432 1.55 -17.35 6.78
N ALA A 433 1.71 -17.64 5.49
CA ALA A 433 2.30 -18.90 5.04
C ALA A 433 3.75 -19.08 5.53
N ALA A 434 4.57 -18.02 5.45
CA ALA A 434 5.94 -18.07 5.98
C ALA A 434 5.96 -18.21 7.51
N GLY A 435 5.10 -17.48 8.22
CA GLY A 435 4.99 -17.58 9.66
C GLY A 435 4.57 -18.98 10.13
N GLN A 436 3.60 -19.61 9.46
CA GLN A 436 3.20 -20.99 9.73
C GLN A 436 4.32 -21.99 9.43
N ALA A 437 5.09 -21.77 8.36
CA ALA A 437 6.23 -22.62 8.04
C ALA A 437 7.34 -22.54 9.11
N ILE A 438 7.62 -21.33 9.64
CA ILE A 438 8.54 -21.13 10.76
C ILE A 438 8.01 -21.80 12.02
N ARG A 439 6.72 -21.63 12.37
CA ARG A 439 6.13 -22.20 13.60
C ARG A 439 6.17 -23.73 13.68
N LYS A 440 6.28 -24.42 12.54
CA LYS A 440 6.52 -25.87 12.51
C LYS A 440 7.93 -26.27 13.01
N ILE A 441 8.87 -25.33 13.01
CA ILE A 441 10.27 -25.55 13.39
C ILE A 441 10.59 -24.85 14.71
N ASP A 442 10.11 -23.62 14.87
CA ASP A 442 10.41 -22.73 15.98
C ASP A 442 9.12 -22.24 16.66
N PRO A 443 8.75 -22.82 17.81
CA PRO A 443 7.50 -22.49 18.48
C PRO A 443 7.55 -21.19 19.27
N SER A 444 8.72 -20.55 19.47
CA SER A 444 8.86 -19.52 20.50
C SER A 444 9.43 -18.18 20.03
N LYS A 445 10.36 -18.15 19.06
CA LYS A 445 10.98 -16.87 18.65
C LYS A 445 9.96 -15.93 18.01
N TRP A 446 10.17 -14.62 18.13
CA TRP A 446 9.28 -13.62 17.53
C TRP A 446 9.27 -13.72 16.00
N ILE A 447 8.13 -13.43 15.39
CA ILE A 447 8.04 -13.26 13.94
C ILE A 447 7.51 -11.85 13.67
N MET A 448 8.30 -11.06 12.96
CA MET A 448 8.01 -9.68 12.65
C MET A 448 7.33 -9.60 11.29
N ILE A 449 6.15 -8.95 11.28
CA ILE A 449 5.25 -8.85 10.14
C ILE A 449 5.21 -7.39 9.69
N ALA A 450 5.99 -7.05 8.66
CA ALA A 450 5.91 -5.76 8.01
C ALA A 450 4.57 -5.56 7.27
N GLY A 451 4.23 -4.31 6.97
CA GLY A 451 3.05 -3.91 6.20
C GLY A 451 3.38 -3.41 4.79
N ASP A 452 2.35 -3.30 3.95
CA ASP A 452 2.42 -2.60 2.67
C ASP A 452 2.69 -1.09 2.88
N ARG A 453 3.04 -0.43 1.78
CA ARG A 453 3.48 0.96 1.70
C ARG A 453 4.68 1.22 2.59
N TYR A 454 5.74 0.45 2.35
CA TYR A 454 7.02 0.55 3.03
C TYR A 454 6.88 0.44 4.55
N SER A 455 5.97 -0.42 5.00
CA SER A 455 5.67 -0.60 6.42
C SER A 455 5.35 0.68 7.20
N SER A 456 4.85 1.73 6.55
CA SER A 456 4.73 3.05 7.18
C SER A 456 3.79 3.04 8.39
N ALA A 457 4.32 3.44 9.56
CA ALA A 457 3.55 3.53 10.80
C ALA A 457 2.38 4.54 10.65
N PHE A 458 2.65 5.75 10.15
CA PHE A 458 1.62 6.79 10.00
C PHE A 458 0.45 6.36 9.09
N HIS A 459 0.73 5.54 8.07
CA HIS A 459 -0.27 5.14 7.09
C HIS A 459 -0.87 3.76 7.38
N TRP A 460 -0.52 3.15 8.51
CA TRP A 460 -0.76 1.72 8.76
C TRP A 460 -2.23 1.33 8.60
N GLN A 461 -3.15 2.04 9.25
CA GLN A 461 -4.58 1.68 9.21
C GLN A 461 -5.17 1.73 7.80
N LYS A 462 -4.60 2.51 6.88
CA LYS A 462 -5.09 2.62 5.51
C LYS A 462 -4.75 1.39 4.66
N TYR A 463 -3.58 0.79 4.88
CA TYR A 463 -3.05 -0.24 3.99
C TYR A 463 -3.01 -1.64 4.62
N ASN A 464 -2.93 -1.75 5.95
CA ASN A 464 -2.46 -2.95 6.61
C ASN A 464 -3.49 -3.64 7.51
N THR A 465 -4.72 -3.13 7.58
CA THR A 465 -5.79 -3.72 8.41
C THR A 465 -6.18 -5.12 7.97
N SER A 466 -5.93 -5.51 6.71
CA SER A 466 -6.20 -6.86 6.22
C SER A 466 -5.18 -7.92 6.71
N LEU A 467 -4.02 -7.52 7.23
CA LEU A 467 -2.99 -8.43 7.76
C LEU A 467 -3.52 -9.34 8.88
N ILE A 468 -4.53 -8.86 9.59
CA ILE A 468 -5.10 -9.48 10.80
C ILE A 468 -6.44 -10.16 10.51
N ASN A 469 -6.88 -10.26 9.25
CA ASN A 469 -8.19 -10.84 8.94
C ASN A 469 -8.25 -12.34 9.26
N ASP A 470 -7.12 -13.04 9.14
CA ASP A 470 -7.02 -14.44 9.52
C ASP A 470 -6.79 -14.57 11.04
N PRO A 471 -7.55 -15.44 11.76
CA PRO A 471 -7.38 -15.65 13.20
C PRO A 471 -5.95 -16.04 13.61
N TRP A 472 -5.24 -16.79 12.76
CA TRP A 472 -3.85 -17.18 13.02
C TRP A 472 -2.93 -15.96 13.15
N MET A 473 -3.19 -14.90 12.38
CA MET A 473 -2.42 -13.66 12.41
C MET A 473 -2.68 -12.81 13.68
N ARG A 474 -3.66 -13.17 14.49
CA ARG A 474 -4.00 -12.46 15.74
C ARG A 474 -3.78 -13.28 17.00
N ASP A 475 -3.52 -14.58 16.87
CA ASP A 475 -3.38 -15.46 18.02
C ASP A 475 -2.09 -15.10 18.81
N PRO A 476 -2.21 -14.68 20.09
CA PRO A 476 -1.04 -14.33 20.89
C PRO A 476 -0.07 -15.49 21.10
N LYS A 477 -0.50 -16.75 20.94
CA LYS A 477 0.36 -17.95 21.01
C LYS A 477 1.34 -18.05 19.84
N ASN A 478 1.04 -17.37 18.74
CA ASN A 478 1.90 -17.38 17.57
C ASN A 478 3.06 -16.38 17.67
N ASN A 479 3.24 -15.64 18.77
CA ASN A 479 4.35 -14.70 19.00
C ASN A 479 4.64 -13.80 17.78
N LEU A 480 3.56 -13.26 17.19
CA LEU A 480 3.62 -12.33 16.07
C LEU A 480 3.77 -10.91 16.59
N VAL A 481 4.61 -10.13 15.91
CA VAL A 481 4.86 -8.72 16.19
C VAL A 481 4.72 -7.96 14.87
N TYR A 482 3.88 -6.94 14.83
CA TYR A 482 3.69 -6.15 13.62
C TYR A 482 4.79 -5.10 13.55
N GLU A 483 5.53 -5.08 12.46
CA GLU A 483 6.71 -4.24 12.28
C GLU A 483 6.36 -3.02 11.44
N ALA A 484 6.58 -1.81 11.95
CA ALA A 484 6.38 -0.58 11.21
C ALA A 484 7.67 0.23 11.11
N HIS A 485 7.77 1.08 10.10
CA HIS A 485 8.90 1.97 9.85
C HIS A 485 8.42 3.42 9.87
N GLN A 486 9.26 4.33 10.37
CA GLN A 486 8.91 5.74 10.44
C GLN A 486 10.13 6.68 10.46
N TYR A 487 10.23 7.49 9.41
CA TYR A 487 11.17 8.62 9.33
C TYR A 487 10.45 9.96 9.57
N LEU A 488 11.20 11.06 9.74
CA LEU A 488 10.68 12.39 10.10
C LEU A 488 10.54 13.35 8.91
N ASP A 489 11.23 13.13 7.80
CA ASP A 489 11.17 13.98 6.61
C ASP A 489 9.76 14.05 6.02
N PHE A 490 9.46 15.15 5.33
CA PHE A 490 8.10 15.48 4.85
C PHE A 490 7.44 14.37 4.00
N ASP A 491 8.22 13.53 3.33
CA ASP A 491 7.75 12.43 2.48
C ASP A 491 7.89 11.04 3.12
N TYR A 492 8.31 10.98 4.39
CA TYR A 492 8.44 9.78 5.20
C TYR A 492 9.51 8.78 4.72
N SER A 493 10.37 9.18 3.77
CA SER A 493 11.28 8.28 3.06
C SER A 493 12.60 8.02 3.79
N GLY A 494 12.98 8.87 4.75
CA GLY A 494 14.29 8.81 5.39
C GLY A 494 15.43 9.30 4.49
N THR A 495 15.12 9.98 3.38
CA THR A 495 16.15 10.52 2.48
C THR A 495 16.68 11.86 2.95
N TYR A 496 15.89 12.64 3.71
CA TYR A 496 16.27 13.93 4.28
C TYR A 496 16.87 14.91 3.24
N THR A 497 16.31 14.94 2.03
CA THR A 497 16.80 15.77 0.92
C THR A 497 16.73 17.28 1.21
N LYS A 498 15.81 17.72 2.08
CA LYS A 498 15.66 19.11 2.48
C LYS A 498 16.47 19.40 3.75
N ARG A 499 17.74 19.80 3.60
CA ARG A 499 18.64 20.01 4.76
C ARG A 499 18.18 21.11 5.73
N ALA A 500 17.40 22.08 5.26
CA ALA A 500 16.84 23.16 6.08
C ALA A 500 15.50 22.80 6.75
N GLU A 501 14.99 21.57 6.56
CA GLU A 501 13.76 21.11 7.21
C GLU A 501 13.93 21.07 8.73
N THR A 502 12.96 21.65 9.43
CA THR A 502 12.87 21.63 10.88
C THR A 502 11.71 20.73 11.31
N PHE A 503 11.90 20.02 12.40
CA PHE A 503 10.95 19.01 12.88
C PHE A 503 10.31 19.46 14.18
N ALA A 504 8.99 19.39 14.26
CA ALA A 504 8.28 19.64 15.50
C ALA A 504 8.71 18.61 16.57
N PRO A 505 8.86 19.00 17.86
CA PRO A 505 9.33 18.10 18.91
C PRO A 505 8.54 16.81 19.06
N MET A 506 7.24 16.80 18.74
CA MET A 506 6.38 15.62 18.86
C MET A 506 6.14 14.87 17.55
N LEU A 507 6.76 15.30 16.44
CA LEU A 507 6.47 14.75 15.11
C LEU A 507 6.66 13.24 15.02
N GLY A 508 7.72 12.70 15.64
CA GLY A 508 7.94 11.25 15.68
C GLY A 508 6.80 10.51 16.38
N VAL A 509 6.35 11.02 17.53
CA VAL A 509 5.22 10.48 18.29
C VAL A 509 3.92 10.55 17.49
N GLU A 510 3.63 11.71 16.91
CA GLU A 510 2.44 11.93 16.08
C GLU A 510 2.37 10.96 14.90
N ARG A 511 3.53 10.63 14.30
CA ARG A 511 3.60 9.71 13.17
C ARG A 511 3.40 8.25 13.55
N VAL A 512 3.87 7.80 14.72
CA VAL A 512 3.70 6.40 15.15
C VAL A 512 2.40 6.16 15.92
N LYS A 513 1.82 7.20 16.53
CA LYS A 513 0.63 7.08 17.39
C LYS A 513 -0.55 6.36 16.73
N PRO A 514 -0.93 6.65 15.47
CA PRO A 514 -2.02 5.91 14.80
C PRO A 514 -1.78 4.41 14.77
N TRP A 515 -0.56 3.98 14.43
CA TRP A 515 -0.18 2.57 14.43
C TRP A 515 -0.20 1.95 15.83
N VAL A 516 0.32 2.65 16.85
CA VAL A 516 0.28 2.17 18.24
C VAL A 516 -1.16 2.03 18.75
N GLU A 517 -2.06 2.96 18.41
CA GLU A 517 -3.48 2.87 18.74
C GLU A 517 -4.16 1.70 18.03
N TRP A 518 -3.82 1.45 16.77
CA TRP A 518 -4.30 0.26 16.04
C TRP A 518 -3.85 -1.04 16.70
N LEU A 519 -2.59 -1.12 17.15
CA LEU A 519 -2.06 -2.27 17.88
C LEU A 519 -2.83 -2.52 19.17
N LYS A 520 -3.05 -1.48 19.99
CA LYS A 520 -3.83 -1.56 21.23
C LYS A 520 -5.27 -2.01 20.98
N ALA A 521 -5.96 -1.36 20.03
CA ALA A 521 -7.35 -1.68 19.70
C ALA A 521 -7.53 -3.15 19.25
N ASN A 522 -6.49 -3.73 18.65
CA ASN A 522 -6.52 -5.08 18.16
C ASN A 522 -5.88 -6.11 19.09
N LYS A 523 -5.33 -5.68 20.23
CA LYS A 523 -4.53 -6.54 21.12
C LYS A 523 -3.43 -7.22 20.29
N LEU A 524 -2.51 -6.42 19.74
CA LEU A 524 -1.38 -6.89 18.93
C LEU A 524 -0.09 -6.20 19.34
N ARG A 525 1.04 -6.89 19.17
CA ARG A 525 2.40 -6.41 19.50
C ARG A 525 3.03 -5.60 18.38
N GLY A 526 3.88 -4.64 18.74
CA GLY A 526 4.56 -3.75 17.80
C GLY A 526 6.08 -3.85 17.88
N PHE A 527 6.74 -3.59 16.75
CA PHE A 527 8.18 -3.37 16.64
C PHE A 527 8.43 -2.24 15.65
N LEU A 528 9.17 -1.20 16.02
CA LEU A 528 9.55 -0.12 15.09
C LEU A 528 10.89 -0.48 14.42
N GLY A 529 10.82 -1.21 13.30
CA GLY A 529 11.98 -1.81 12.64
C GLY A 529 12.99 -0.80 12.08
N GLU A 530 12.51 0.38 11.66
CA GLU A 530 13.36 1.47 11.21
C GLU A 530 12.84 2.83 11.66
N HIS A 531 13.78 3.62 12.17
CA HIS A 531 13.71 5.07 12.32
C HIS A 531 15.14 5.61 12.24
N GLY A 532 15.33 6.83 11.77
CA GLY A 532 16.66 7.42 11.62
C GLY A 532 16.56 8.93 11.46
N ILE A 533 17.64 9.65 11.76
CA ILE A 533 17.69 11.11 11.61
C ILE A 533 19.04 11.58 11.08
N PRO A 534 19.10 12.70 10.35
CA PRO A 534 20.34 13.25 9.84
C PRO A 534 21.20 13.84 10.97
N ASP A 535 22.52 13.75 10.82
CA ASP A 535 23.53 14.24 11.74
C ASP A 535 23.63 15.77 11.86
N PHE A 536 22.88 16.50 11.03
CA PHE A 536 22.92 17.96 10.95
C PHE A 536 21.67 18.67 11.51
N SER A 537 20.64 17.94 11.97
CA SER A 537 19.38 18.56 12.43
C SER A 537 19.15 18.40 13.94
N PRO A 538 19.42 19.45 14.75
CA PRO A 538 19.12 19.43 16.18
C PRO A 538 17.64 19.18 16.50
N SER A 539 16.72 19.72 15.69
CA SER A 539 15.27 19.50 15.87
C SER A 539 14.88 18.03 15.69
N ALA A 540 15.57 17.29 14.82
CA ALA A 540 15.35 15.86 14.62
C ALA A 540 15.80 15.03 15.84
N VAL A 541 16.85 15.47 16.54
CA VAL A 541 17.33 14.83 17.79
C VAL A 541 16.25 14.92 18.86
N VAL A 542 15.64 16.11 19.05
CA VAL A 542 14.54 16.31 20.01
C VAL A 542 13.33 15.45 19.65
N ALA A 543 12.93 15.42 18.37
CA ALA A 543 11.81 14.60 17.92
C ALA A 543 12.05 13.09 18.13
N THR A 544 13.30 12.65 18.00
CA THR A 544 13.70 11.25 18.21
C THR A 544 13.73 10.88 19.69
N ASP A 545 14.20 11.78 20.57
CA ASP A 545 14.14 11.57 22.02
C ASP A 545 12.69 11.35 22.49
N ASN A 546 11.76 12.20 22.05
CA ASN A 546 10.34 12.08 22.36
C ASN A 546 9.71 10.81 21.76
N LEU A 547 10.09 10.44 20.54
CA LEU A 547 9.67 9.17 19.92
C LEU A 547 10.10 7.97 20.78
N LEU A 548 11.38 7.90 21.18
CA LEU A 548 11.89 6.80 21.99
C LEU A 548 11.24 6.75 23.37
N ALA A 549 10.97 7.91 23.98
CA ALA A 549 10.20 7.98 25.22
C ALA A 549 8.80 7.37 25.07
N TYR A 550 8.10 7.71 23.98
CA TYR A 550 6.78 7.18 23.69
C TYR A 550 6.80 5.67 23.42
N LEU A 551 7.76 5.18 22.64
CA LEU A 551 7.91 3.74 22.39
C LEU A 551 8.21 2.97 23.68
N ASN A 552 9.10 3.51 24.53
CA ASN A 552 9.41 2.94 25.84
C ASN A 552 8.16 2.85 26.73
N ALA A 553 7.36 3.92 26.79
CA ALA A 553 6.11 3.94 27.55
C ALA A 553 5.06 2.92 27.07
N ASN A 554 5.20 2.41 25.84
CA ASN A 554 4.31 1.40 25.27
C ASN A 554 4.99 0.01 25.14
N CYS A 555 6.20 -0.16 25.69
CA CYS A 555 6.98 -1.39 25.60
C CYS A 555 7.23 -1.87 24.15
N ILE A 556 7.37 -0.92 23.21
CA ILE A 556 7.62 -1.21 21.80
C ILE A 556 9.13 -1.11 21.55
N PRO A 557 9.82 -2.22 21.22
CA PRO A 557 11.21 -2.16 20.80
C PRO A 557 11.35 -1.45 19.45
N SER A 558 12.52 -0.86 19.23
CA SER A 558 12.87 -0.21 17.96
C SER A 558 14.31 -0.46 17.56
N THR A 559 14.60 -0.35 16.27
CA THR A 559 15.97 -0.40 15.74
C THR A 559 16.29 0.83 14.89
N TYR A 560 17.33 1.56 15.27
CA TYR A 560 17.78 2.75 14.55
C TYR A 560 18.44 2.37 13.22
N TRP A 561 18.10 3.07 12.14
CA TRP A 561 18.70 2.93 10.81
C TRP A 561 19.76 4.03 10.60
N ALA A 562 21.06 3.70 10.55
CA ALA A 562 21.67 2.37 10.69
C ALA A 562 23.09 2.45 11.27
N ALA A 563 23.68 1.28 11.51
CA ALA A 563 25.05 1.08 11.94
C ALA A 563 25.74 0.01 11.07
N GLY A 564 27.01 -0.27 11.38
CA GLY A 564 27.82 -1.27 10.71
C GLY A 564 28.87 -0.70 9.75
N PRO A 565 29.64 -1.57 9.08
CA PRO A 565 30.70 -1.14 8.18
C PRO A 565 30.19 -0.53 6.87
N ARG A 566 31.06 0.22 6.19
CA ARG A 566 30.89 0.70 4.80
C ARG A 566 29.79 1.76 4.55
N TRP A 567 29.32 2.46 5.58
CA TRP A 567 28.39 3.60 5.41
C TRP A 567 29.04 4.92 4.96
N GLY A 568 30.38 5.00 4.95
CA GLY A 568 31.10 6.23 4.59
C GLY A 568 30.74 7.39 5.52
N GLU A 569 30.29 8.50 4.95
CA GLU A 569 29.81 9.69 5.67
C GLU A 569 28.29 9.87 5.57
N ASN A 570 27.54 8.77 5.49
CA ASN A 570 26.09 8.82 5.44
C ASN A 570 25.52 9.62 6.64
N ILE A 571 24.60 10.53 6.33
CA ILE A 571 24.04 11.48 7.30
C ILE A 571 23.29 10.81 8.45
N MET A 572 22.78 9.58 8.28
CA MET A 572 22.08 8.84 9.33
C MET A 572 22.93 7.78 10.03
N ALA A 573 24.03 7.31 9.42
CA ALA A 573 24.80 6.18 9.95
C ALA A 573 25.42 6.46 11.32
N LEU A 574 25.48 5.49 12.23
CA LEU A 574 26.16 5.62 13.53
C LEU A 574 27.65 5.34 13.44
N ASP A 575 28.07 4.51 12.48
CA ASP A 575 29.48 4.26 12.17
C ASP A 575 29.84 4.99 10.88
N VAL A 576 30.71 5.98 10.99
CA VAL A 576 31.22 6.77 9.85
C VAL A 576 32.74 6.67 9.77
N THR A 577 33.27 6.79 8.55
CA THR A 577 34.70 6.62 8.27
C THR A 577 35.59 7.61 9.00
N SER A 578 35.12 8.84 9.19
CA SER A 578 35.82 9.88 9.94
C SER A 578 35.88 9.65 11.46
N GLY A 579 35.04 8.76 11.99
CA GLY A 579 34.86 8.60 13.45
C GLY A 579 34.27 9.84 14.14
N LYS A 580 33.77 10.84 13.38
CA LYS A 580 33.20 12.06 13.95
C LYS A 580 32.02 11.75 14.87
N HIS A 581 31.81 12.60 15.85
CA HIS A 581 30.69 12.51 16.78
C HIS A 581 29.34 12.40 16.03
N ARG A 582 28.44 11.57 16.57
CA ARG A 582 27.11 11.31 16.00
C ARG A 582 26.04 11.80 16.99
N PRO A 583 25.34 12.91 16.71
CA PRO A 583 24.35 13.47 17.65
C PRO A 583 23.17 12.53 17.91
N GLN A 584 22.94 11.56 17.03
CA GLN A 584 21.90 10.54 17.17
C GLN A 584 22.17 9.60 18.36
N LEU A 585 23.44 9.41 18.75
CA LEU A 585 23.80 8.53 19.85
C LEU A 585 23.24 9.02 21.20
N ALA A 586 23.15 10.33 21.42
CA ALA A 586 22.71 10.89 22.70
C ALA A 586 21.31 10.41 23.13
N PRO A 587 20.23 10.59 22.32
CA PRO A 587 18.91 10.06 22.68
C PRO A 587 18.91 8.52 22.68
N LEU A 588 19.60 7.86 21.75
CA LEU A 588 19.62 6.39 21.68
C LEU A 588 20.22 5.76 22.96
N GLN A 589 21.37 6.26 23.42
CA GLN A 589 22.04 5.75 24.62
C GLN A 589 21.26 6.06 25.89
N LYS A 590 20.69 7.27 25.99
CA LYS A 590 19.78 7.65 27.09
C LYS A 590 18.64 6.64 27.24
N HIS A 591 17.98 6.30 26.13
CA HIS A 591 16.85 5.38 26.15
C HIS A 591 17.25 3.90 26.25
N ALA A 592 18.43 3.52 25.77
CA ALA A 592 18.98 2.17 25.94
C ALA A 592 19.42 1.88 27.38
N ALA A 593 19.89 2.90 28.10
CA ALA A 593 20.28 2.81 29.51
C ALA A 593 19.09 2.91 30.49
N ALA A 594 17.89 3.24 30.00
CA ALA A 594 16.70 3.36 30.83
C ALA A 594 16.37 2.04 31.56
N LYS A 595 15.84 2.14 32.78
CA LYS A 595 15.44 0.98 33.59
C LYS A 595 14.46 0.10 32.79
N ARG A 596 14.73 -1.19 32.72
CA ARG A 596 13.92 -2.15 31.96
C ARG A 596 12.66 -2.54 32.75
N THR A 597 11.58 -1.81 32.51
CA THR A 597 10.28 -2.01 33.17
C THR A 597 9.35 -2.94 32.39
N CYS A 598 9.60 -3.18 31.10
CA CYS A 598 8.79 -4.03 30.25
C CYS A 598 9.25 -5.49 30.31
N SER A 599 8.36 -6.41 30.69
CA SER A 599 8.64 -7.86 30.71
C SER A 599 8.47 -8.55 29.36
N THR A 600 7.72 -7.94 28.43
CA THR A 600 7.48 -8.45 27.07
C THR A 600 7.29 -7.30 26.09
N ILE A 601 7.34 -7.61 24.79
CA ILE A 601 6.97 -6.68 23.73
C ILE A 601 5.49 -6.34 23.86
N GLY A 602 5.19 -5.05 23.93
CA GLY A 602 3.85 -4.50 23.79
C GLY A 602 3.59 -4.01 22.36
N PRO A 603 2.35 -3.64 22.01
CA PRO A 603 1.15 -3.74 22.82
C PRO A 603 0.58 -5.17 22.90
N LEU A 604 -0.23 -5.45 23.92
CA LEU A 604 -1.37 -6.37 23.90
C LEU A 604 -2.36 -5.78 24.88
#